data_AF-A0A8H9FZ00-F1
#
_entry.id   AF-A0A8H9FZ00-F1
#
_cell.length_a   1.000
_cell.length_b   1.000
_cell.length_c   1.000
_cell.angle_alpha   90.00
_cell.angle_beta   90.00
_cell.angle_gamma   90.00
#
_symmetry.space_group_name_H-M   'P 1'
#
loop_
_entity.id
_entity.type
_entity.pdbx_description
1 polymer ?
#
loop_
_entity_poly.entity_id
_entity_poly.type
_entity_poly.pdbx_seq_one_letter_code
_entity_poly.pdbx_strand_id
1 'polypeptide(L)'
;MFLQAQIPGVYKYHIPHKNKSLTNNLYRQGVLPKDAFPNKIIELDNKQFLVVQKSEKSVIRAFKILEEREEFYILCSEDVDICSCKSSSFIYYKPSYKLQRIEKAFSFSLKRNLIARLHQFNIPVPSNYEDLKFCELLKQLE
;
A
#
# COMPACT_ATOMS: atom_id res chain seq x y z
N MET A 1 16.83 -49.26 -29.02
CA MET A 1 15.72 -49.25 -28.05
C MET A 1 15.55 -47.81 -27.58
N PHE A 2 14.61 -47.08 -28.16
CA PHE A 2 14.33 -45.68 -27.80
C PHE A 2 13.15 -45.68 -26.84
N LEU A 3 13.30 -45.07 -25.67
CA LEU A 3 12.18 -44.65 -24.85
C LEU A 3 12.41 -43.18 -24.47
N GLN A 4 11.54 -42.36 -25.07
CA GLN A 4 11.42 -40.92 -24.90
C GLN A 4 11.10 -40.54 -23.45
N ALA A 5 11.49 -39.32 -23.12
CA ALA A 5 11.33 -38.64 -21.84
C ALA A 5 9.92 -38.72 -21.23
N GLN A 6 9.86 -38.81 -19.90
CA GLN A 6 8.69 -38.42 -19.13
C GLN A 6 9.03 -37.18 -18.31
N ILE A 7 8.46 -36.05 -18.71
CA ILE A 7 8.27 -34.88 -17.85
C ILE A 7 6.85 -34.98 -17.30
N PRO A 8 6.68 -35.10 -15.97
CA PRO A 8 5.52 -34.49 -15.32
C PRO A 8 5.95 -33.72 -14.07
N GLY A 9 5.40 -32.56 -13.72
CA GLY A 9 4.20 -31.92 -14.23
C GLY A 9 4.34 -30.41 -14.22
N VAL A 10 3.60 -29.82 -15.16
CA VAL A 10 3.27 -28.39 -15.13
C VAL A 10 2.37 -28.19 -13.91
N TYR A 11 2.91 -27.64 -12.84
CA TYR A 11 2.08 -27.08 -11.76
C TYR A 11 1.31 -25.90 -12.35
N LYS A 12 0.07 -26.15 -12.78
CA LYS A 12 -0.89 -25.09 -13.07
C LYS A 12 -1.26 -24.44 -11.74
N TYR A 13 -0.53 -23.40 -11.36
CA TYR A 13 -1.02 -22.46 -10.37
C TYR A 13 -2.29 -21.82 -10.94
N HIS A 14 -3.43 -22.19 -10.36
CA HIS A 14 -4.67 -21.46 -10.57
C HIS A 14 -4.52 -20.13 -9.83
N ILE A 15 -4.06 -19.10 -10.54
CA ILE A 15 -4.06 -17.73 -10.03
C ILE A 15 -5.49 -17.22 -10.22
N PRO A 16 -6.28 -17.03 -9.15
CA PRO A 16 -7.62 -16.49 -9.30
C PRO A 16 -7.52 -15.08 -9.91
N HIS A 17 -8.34 -14.85 -10.92
CA HIS A 17 -8.37 -13.64 -11.73
C HIS A 17 -8.63 -12.35 -10.91
N LYS A 18 -8.06 -11.24 -11.43
CA LYS A 18 -8.40 -9.81 -11.19
C LYS A 18 -7.85 -9.13 -9.92
N ASN A 19 -6.54 -8.89 -9.91
CA ASN A 19 -5.93 -7.56 -9.73
C ASN A 19 -4.44 -7.71 -10.00
N LYS A 20 -3.90 -7.02 -11.01
CA LYS A 20 -2.44 -7.03 -11.24
C LYS A 20 -1.81 -6.33 -10.02
N SER A 21 -1.24 -7.10 -9.09
CA SER A 21 -0.64 -6.51 -7.88
C SER A 21 0.42 -5.48 -8.27
N LEU A 22 0.52 -4.38 -7.52
CA LEU A 22 1.49 -3.31 -7.75
C LEU A 22 2.90 -3.87 -7.96
N THR A 23 3.30 -4.81 -7.11
CA THR A 23 4.59 -5.51 -7.19
C THR A 23 4.79 -6.21 -8.54
N ASN A 24 3.77 -6.91 -9.05
CA ASN A 24 3.85 -7.58 -10.35
C ASN A 24 3.93 -6.59 -11.52
N ASN A 25 3.27 -5.44 -11.42
CA ASN A 25 3.35 -4.38 -12.44
C ASN A 25 4.76 -3.79 -12.50
N LEU A 26 5.33 -3.42 -11.35
CA LEU A 26 6.70 -2.89 -11.27
C LEU A 26 7.74 -3.91 -11.74
N TYR A 27 7.52 -5.20 -11.45
CA TYR A 27 8.36 -6.28 -11.97
C TYR A 27 8.30 -6.37 -13.50
N ARG A 28 7.10 -6.31 -14.09
CA ARG A 28 6.92 -6.33 -15.56
C ARG A 28 7.50 -5.12 -16.27
N GLN A 29 7.53 -3.97 -15.61
CA GLN A 29 8.16 -2.76 -16.11
C GLN A 29 9.70 -2.78 -15.97
N GLY A 30 10.26 -3.81 -15.31
CA GLY A 30 11.70 -3.92 -15.09
C GLY A 30 12.26 -2.96 -14.03
N VAL A 31 11.39 -2.35 -13.23
CA VAL A 31 11.77 -1.32 -12.23
C VAL A 31 11.95 -1.92 -10.84
N LEU A 32 11.38 -3.11 -10.58
CA LEU A 32 11.57 -3.78 -9.30
C LEU A 32 13.01 -4.33 -9.18
N PRO A 33 13.76 -3.99 -8.12
CA PRO A 33 15.14 -4.45 -7.96
C PRO A 33 15.18 -5.97 -7.69
N LYS A 34 16.33 -6.59 -8.00
CA LYS A 34 16.57 -8.02 -7.74
C LYS A 34 16.66 -8.35 -6.24
N ASP A 35 17.12 -7.38 -5.45
CA ASP A 35 17.24 -7.40 -4.01
C ASP A 35 16.76 -6.07 -3.43
N ALA A 36 16.11 -6.12 -2.28
CA ALA A 36 15.64 -4.95 -1.55
C ALA A 36 15.86 -5.13 -0.04
N PHE A 37 16.93 -5.84 0.33
CA PHE A 37 17.39 -5.95 1.71
C PHE A 37 18.66 -5.09 1.91
N PRO A 38 18.66 -4.13 2.85
CA PRO A 38 17.49 -3.59 3.53
C PRO A 38 16.56 -2.84 2.56
N ASN A 39 15.32 -2.57 3.01
CA ASN A 39 14.25 -1.98 2.21
C ASN A 39 14.72 -0.76 1.39
N LYS A 40 14.21 -0.62 0.17
CA LYS A 40 14.62 0.44 -0.78
C LYS A 40 13.43 1.29 -1.20
N ILE A 41 13.66 2.57 -1.49
CA ILE A 41 12.68 3.44 -2.14
C ILE A 41 13.04 3.53 -3.63
N ILE A 42 12.04 3.43 -4.49
CA ILE A 42 12.18 3.65 -5.94
C ILE A 42 11.21 4.74 -6.38
N GLU A 43 11.62 5.51 -7.39
CA GLU A 43 10.80 6.55 -8.00
C GLU A 43 10.46 6.18 -9.44
N LEU A 44 9.21 6.36 -9.84
CA LEU A 44 8.73 6.12 -11.19
C LEU A 44 7.53 7.04 -11.47
N ASP A 45 7.56 7.76 -12.60
CA ASP A 45 6.47 8.65 -13.02
C ASP A 45 6.02 9.64 -11.92
N ASN A 46 6.98 10.26 -11.22
CA ASN A 46 6.76 11.15 -10.08
C ASN A 46 6.03 10.51 -8.88
N LYS A 47 6.03 9.18 -8.79
CA LYS A 47 5.51 8.42 -7.66
C LYS A 47 6.65 7.71 -6.95
N GLN A 48 6.57 7.66 -5.62
CA GLN A 48 7.53 6.93 -4.80
C GLN A 48 6.93 5.61 -4.33
N PHE A 49 7.75 4.56 -4.31
CA PHE A 49 7.37 3.24 -3.85
C PHE A 49 8.38 2.71 -2.84
N LEU A 50 7.88 2.21 -1.71
CA LEU A 50 8.66 1.45 -0.75
C LEU A 50 8.70 -0.03 -1.16
N VAL A 51 9.89 -0.53 -1.41
CA VAL A 51 10.18 -1.93 -1.71
C VAL A 51 10.73 -2.58 -0.45
N VAL A 52 9.98 -3.54 0.08
CA VAL A 52 10.27 -4.23 1.34
C VAL A 52 10.70 -5.66 1.07
N GLN A 53 11.78 -6.08 1.71
CA GLN A 53 12.23 -7.46 1.75
C GLN A 53 12.63 -7.83 3.19
N LYS A 54 11.93 -8.80 3.79
CA LYS A 54 12.14 -9.15 5.22
C LYS A 54 13.51 -9.79 5.50
N SER A 55 14.05 -10.52 4.52
CA SER A 55 15.36 -11.16 4.54
C SER A 55 15.79 -11.44 3.09
N GLU A 56 17.05 -11.73 2.84
CA GLU A 56 17.57 -12.02 1.49
C GLU A 56 16.80 -13.14 0.74
N LYS A 57 16.24 -14.10 1.48
CA LYS A 57 15.44 -15.22 0.93
C LYS A 57 13.95 -14.92 0.81
N SER A 58 13.49 -13.78 1.33
CA SER A 58 12.07 -13.41 1.34
C SER A 58 11.64 -12.81 0.00
N VAL A 59 10.35 -12.99 -0.31
CA VAL A 59 9.73 -12.36 -1.48
C VAL A 59 9.72 -10.84 -1.32
N ILE A 60 10.09 -10.14 -2.39
CA ILE A 60 10.05 -8.69 -2.47
C ILE A 60 8.60 -8.23 -2.60
N ARG A 61 8.21 -7.22 -1.81
CA ARG A 61 6.90 -6.57 -1.89
C ARG A 61 7.08 -5.08 -2.14
N ALA A 62 6.28 -4.53 -3.03
CA ALA A 62 6.27 -3.09 -3.29
C ALA A 62 4.97 -2.46 -2.78
N PHE A 63 5.08 -1.25 -2.26
CA PHE A 63 3.97 -0.42 -1.81
C PHE A 63 4.15 1.01 -2.33
N LYS A 64 3.09 1.63 -2.82
CA LYS A 64 3.10 3.06 -3.15
C LYS A 64 3.15 3.85 -1.85
N ILE A 65 4.03 4.84 -1.76
CA ILE A 65 4.05 5.81 -0.67
C ILE A 65 2.94 6.81 -0.95
N LEU A 66 1.92 6.81 -0.08
CA LEU A 66 0.81 7.75 -0.15
C LEU A 66 1.12 9.04 0.60
N GLU A 67 1.85 8.91 1.71
CA GLU A 67 2.20 10.02 2.59
C GLU A 67 3.49 9.69 3.33
N GLU A 68 4.37 10.68 3.43
CA GLU A 68 5.59 10.61 4.21
C GLU A 68 5.49 11.54 5.42
N ARG A 69 5.80 10.98 6.60
CA ARG A 69 6.03 11.72 7.85
C ARG A 69 7.41 11.37 8.38
N GLU A 70 7.88 12.11 9.37
CA GLU A 70 9.22 11.92 9.95
C GLU A 70 9.44 10.47 10.42
N GLU A 71 8.49 9.91 11.16
CA GLU A 71 8.64 8.60 11.81
C GLU A 71 8.02 7.43 11.04
N PHE A 72 7.16 7.69 10.04
CA PHE A 72 6.43 6.64 9.34
C PHE A 72 6.06 7.00 7.90
N TYR A 73 5.77 5.96 7.11
CA TYR A 73 5.11 6.07 5.82
C TYR A 73 3.69 5.51 5.90
N ILE A 74 2.75 6.18 5.22
CA ILE A 74 1.46 5.58 4.86
C ILE A 74 1.61 4.98 3.47
N LEU A 75 1.26 3.71 3.35
CA LEU A 75 1.57 2.88 2.19
C LEU A 75 0.30 2.26 1.60
N CYS A 76 0.31 2.02 0.30
CA CYS A 76 -0.71 1.25 -0.40
C CYS A 76 -0.12 0.07 -1.18
N SER A 77 -0.73 -1.12 -1.12
CA SER A 77 -0.33 -2.24 -1.99
C SER A 77 -0.86 -2.14 -3.43
N GLU A 78 -1.51 -1.03 -3.79
CA GLU A 78 -2.07 -0.72 -5.10
C GLU A 78 -1.58 0.65 -5.57
N ASP A 79 -1.51 0.86 -6.89
CA ASP A 79 -1.23 2.21 -7.45
C ASP A 79 -2.53 3.03 -7.52
N VAL A 80 -3.00 3.45 -6.36
CA VAL A 80 -4.19 4.29 -6.20
C VAL A 80 -3.89 5.40 -5.21
N ASP A 81 -4.80 6.37 -5.09
CA ASP A 81 -4.66 7.44 -4.10
C ASP A 81 -5.14 6.99 -2.72
N ILE A 82 -4.80 7.76 -1.69
CA ILE A 82 -5.07 7.45 -0.28
C ILE A 82 -6.54 7.08 -0.02
N CYS A 83 -7.48 7.78 -0.65
CA CYS A 83 -8.91 7.52 -0.54
C CYS A 83 -9.37 6.18 -1.11
N SER A 84 -8.66 5.66 -2.11
CA SER A 84 -9.01 4.45 -2.83
C SER A 84 -8.33 3.21 -2.24
N CYS A 85 -7.30 3.41 -1.42
CA CYS A 85 -6.46 2.34 -0.91
C CYS A 85 -7.14 1.40 0.10
N LYS A 86 -8.18 1.83 0.83
CA LYS A 86 -9.04 0.98 1.70
C LYS A 86 -8.28 -0.11 2.49
N SER A 87 -8.61 -1.40 2.31
CA SER A 87 -8.01 -2.54 3.03
C SER A 87 -6.60 -2.91 2.55
N SER A 88 -6.11 -2.23 1.53
CA SER A 88 -4.76 -2.33 0.96
C SER A 88 -3.78 -1.32 1.59
N SER A 89 -4.20 -0.63 2.67
CA SER A 89 -3.37 0.35 3.39
C SER A 89 -2.48 -0.27 4.48
N PHE A 90 -1.26 0.23 4.59
CA PHE A 90 -0.24 -0.18 5.56
C PHE A 90 0.45 1.04 6.17
N ILE A 91 0.98 0.90 7.38
CA ILE A 91 1.92 1.84 8.01
C ILE A 91 3.27 1.15 8.08
N TYR A 92 4.31 1.86 7.68
CA TYR A 92 5.69 1.45 7.90
C TYR A 92 6.37 2.41 8.86
N TYR A 93 6.76 1.90 10.03
CA TYR A 93 7.47 2.65 11.05
C TYR A 93 8.97 2.64 10.75
N LYS A 94 9.55 3.80 10.41
CA LYS A 94 10.96 3.91 10.01
C LYS A 94 11.93 3.44 11.12
N PRO A 95 11.77 3.86 12.40
CA PRO A 95 12.72 3.50 13.46
C PRO A 95 12.77 2.00 13.78
N SER A 96 11.63 1.31 13.66
CA SER A 96 11.51 -0.11 14.02
C SER A 96 11.48 -1.05 12.82
N TYR A 97 11.59 -0.52 11.60
CA TYR A 97 11.46 -1.25 10.33
C TYR A 97 10.19 -2.12 10.26
N LYS A 98 9.13 -1.73 11.00
CA LYS A 98 7.93 -2.53 11.20
C LYS A 98 6.87 -2.14 10.18
N LEU A 99 6.39 -3.12 9.41
CA LEU A 99 5.24 -2.97 8.53
C LEU A 99 3.99 -3.52 9.23
N GLN A 100 2.95 -2.69 9.35
CA GLN A 100 1.67 -3.05 9.96
C GLN A 100 0.52 -2.76 9.00
N ARG A 101 -0.43 -3.69 8.88
CA ARG A 101 -1.65 -3.46 8.10
C ARG A 101 -2.60 -2.54 8.85
N ILE A 102 -3.25 -1.63 8.14
CA ILE A 102 -4.32 -0.80 8.72
C ILE A 102 -5.64 -1.55 8.54
N GLU A 103 -6.14 -2.20 9.59
CA GLU A 103 -7.35 -3.04 9.52
C GLU A 103 -8.64 -2.23 9.28
N LYS A 104 -8.66 -0.95 9.64
CA LYS A 104 -9.82 -0.05 9.52
C LYS A 104 -9.46 1.29 8.89
N ALA A 105 -8.72 1.27 7.78
CA ALA A 105 -8.47 2.50 7.03
C ALA A 105 -9.81 3.11 6.60
N PHE A 106 -10.07 4.36 7.01
CA PHE A 106 -11.26 5.13 6.59
C PHE A 106 -12.61 4.58 7.08
N SER A 107 -12.66 3.93 8.25
CA SER A 107 -13.93 3.50 8.84
C SER A 107 -14.83 4.69 9.20
N PHE A 108 -16.15 4.48 9.13
CA PHE A 108 -17.17 5.46 9.57
C PHE A 108 -16.90 5.98 10.99
N SER A 109 -16.38 5.13 11.87
CA SER A 109 -15.98 5.48 13.23
C SER A 109 -14.86 6.52 13.29
N LEU A 110 -13.87 6.46 12.39
CA LEU A 110 -12.78 7.43 12.32
C LEU A 110 -13.28 8.80 11.85
N LYS A 111 -14.19 8.84 10.86
CA LYS A 111 -14.88 10.07 10.44
C LYS A 111 -15.58 10.74 11.60
N ARG A 112 -16.43 10.00 12.33
CA ARG A 112 -17.14 10.56 13.49
C ARG A 112 -16.19 11.08 14.57
N ASN A 113 -15.09 10.38 14.82
CA ASN A 113 -14.09 10.80 15.82
C ASN A 113 -13.38 12.09 15.40
N LEU A 114 -12.94 12.19 14.14
CA LEU A 114 -12.31 13.41 13.60
C LEU A 114 -13.24 14.61 13.68
N ILE A 115 -14.49 14.48 13.21
CA ILE A 115 -15.47 15.57 13.27
C ILE A 115 -15.70 16.04 14.71
N ALA A 116 -15.86 15.10 15.65
CA ALA A 116 -16.01 15.43 17.07
C ALA A 116 -14.79 16.20 17.62
N ARG A 117 -13.57 15.80 17.24
CA ARG A 117 -12.34 16.49 17.63
C ARG A 117 -12.24 17.89 17.03
N LEU A 118 -12.55 18.06 15.75
CA LEU A 118 -12.53 19.37 15.09
C LEU A 118 -13.48 20.35 15.78
N HIS A 119 -14.70 19.92 16.10
CA HIS A 119 -15.64 20.72 16.89
C HIS A 119 -15.10 21.05 18.29
N GLN A 120 -14.48 20.09 18.98
CA GLN A 120 -13.86 20.34 20.30
C GLN A 120 -12.76 21.40 20.25
N PHE A 121 -11.99 21.45 19.17
CA PHE A 121 -10.92 22.42 18.98
C PHE A 121 -11.38 23.71 18.28
N ASN A 122 -12.69 23.91 18.05
CA ASN A 122 -13.25 25.02 17.29
C ASN A 122 -12.62 25.19 15.89
N ILE A 123 -12.19 24.08 15.27
CA ILE A 123 -11.69 24.07 13.90
C ILE A 123 -12.91 24.01 12.96
N PRO A 124 -13.00 24.90 11.95
CA PRO A 124 -14.09 24.87 10.99
C PRO A 124 -14.18 23.52 10.27
N VAL A 125 -15.38 22.95 10.26
CA VAL A 125 -15.69 21.71 9.55
C VAL A 125 -16.41 22.07 8.25
N PRO A 126 -16.08 21.46 7.10
CA PRO A 126 -16.79 21.69 5.84
C PRO A 126 -18.30 21.44 6.00
N SER A 127 -19.15 22.32 5.46
CA SER A 127 -20.61 22.22 5.62
C SER A 127 -21.20 20.94 5.00
N ASN A 128 -20.53 20.36 4.00
CA ASN A 128 -20.90 19.10 3.34
C ASN A 128 -20.18 17.87 3.91
N TYR A 129 -19.61 17.94 5.13
CA TYR A 129 -18.82 16.86 5.70
C TYR A 129 -19.56 15.52 5.79
N GLU A 130 -20.90 15.52 5.84
CA GLU A 130 -21.72 14.30 5.90
C GLU A 130 -21.58 13.44 4.64
N ASP A 131 -21.38 14.05 3.48
CA ASP A 131 -21.19 13.36 2.20
C ASP A 131 -19.73 12.96 1.95
N LEU A 132 -18.79 13.58 2.65
CA LEU A 132 -17.36 13.35 2.48
C LEU A 132 -16.89 12.07 3.19
N LYS A 133 -16.05 11.28 2.53
CA LYS A 133 -15.28 10.22 3.21
C LYS A 133 -14.22 10.83 4.11
N PHE A 134 -13.75 10.07 5.10
CA PHE A 134 -12.70 10.51 6.02
C PHE A 134 -11.48 11.12 5.31
N CYS A 135 -11.03 10.52 4.21
CA CYS A 135 -9.89 11.00 3.45
C CYS A 135 -10.17 12.29 2.67
N GLU A 136 -11.40 12.49 2.20
CA GLU A 136 -11.82 13.70 1.48
C GLU A 136 -11.91 14.86 2.48
N LEU A 137 -12.38 14.57 3.70
CA LEU A 137 -12.32 15.46 4.84
C LEU A 137 -10.88 15.86 5.19
N LEU A 138 -9.95 14.92 5.28
CA LEU A 138 -8.54 15.23 5.55
C LEU A 138 -7.92 16.15 4.50
N LYS A 139 -8.20 15.91 3.21
CA LYS A 139 -7.71 16.75 2.11
C LYS A 139 -8.25 18.19 2.12
N GLN A 140 -9.40 18.43 2.75
CA GLN A 140 -9.97 19.77 2.87
C GLN A 140 -9.51 20.53 4.13
N LEU A 141 -8.81 19.85 5.03
CA LEU A 141 -8.29 20.41 6.28
C LEU A 141 -6.80 20.79 6.19
N GLU A 142 -6.12 20.40 5.11
CA GLU A 142 -4.80 20.93 4.70
C GLU A 142 -4.94 22.34 4.12
#